data_AF-A0A951G1P5-F1
#
_entry.id   AF-A0A951G1P5-F1
#
_cell.length_a   1.000
_cell.length_b   1.000
_cell.length_c   1.000
_cell.angle_alpha   90.00
_cell.angle_beta   90.00
_cell.angle_gamma   90.00
#
_symmetry.space_group_name_H-M   'P 1'
#
loop_
_entity.id
_entity.type
_entity.pdbx_description
1 polymer ?
#
loop_
_entity_poly.entity_id
_entity_poly.type
_entity_poly.pdbx_seq_one_letter_code
_entity_poly.pdbx_strand_id
1 'polypeptide(L)'
;MSSGAQADEPPLSAGAARARQIELEAAQRRVIERLRATAAPPPSATKRAAIVVIAVLLFAAVFGARVVISDPDALLANFYIIPVAILAIEFGARAGLLAAAVAEALVPAWSVIDSVHVHPLGYVARGAAFVITGVVVGRFSERLRGDMAIRQDAQRDLALYADQLESSNRGLARSVERLEAFAEIARAVGGETELERVLSLILAQGREIVSARTLVVYLPEGGELAAVSGSAMRSDSQPRLPLAGSLAGEVLLSGRPRRVGSEADPAQLEQLAPDAKAAILVPLVFRGEPLGVLAGINGAGERDFVEEDEQLLMSVAASAATAVATARSVAAARLRLSVEAADQARARWARELHDETLQGLTGARMVLSAGLAREDPAALRGAAEAADAQLAEEMRKLRDLIAELRPAALDDLGLGPAIASLAKRQAAIGGFAVELDVEVESERRLNRDTETAVYRIVQEALSNAVKHARAEAVSLRVTQLADRVQLAVQDDGGGFDPDAVRAGFGLTGMRERALLAGGRLWVTSAEGGPTRVAAVLPLPPVGQRG
;
A
#
# COMPACT_ATOMS: atom_id res chain seq x y z
N MET A 1 23.92 -8.43 49.04
CA MET A 1 24.06 -7.88 47.68
C MET A 1 22.95 -8.47 46.85
N SER A 2 21.86 -7.72 46.63
CA SER A 2 20.64 -8.21 46.00
C SER A 2 20.47 -7.62 44.61
N SER A 3 20.23 -8.51 43.66
CA SER A 3 19.81 -8.28 42.28
C SER A 3 18.47 -7.53 42.25
N GLY A 4 18.38 -6.47 41.44
CA GLY A 4 17.15 -5.72 41.17
C GLY A 4 16.59 -6.14 39.82
N ALA A 5 15.55 -6.97 39.84
CA ALA A 5 14.82 -7.43 38.68
C ALA A 5 14.04 -6.25 38.05
N GLN A 6 14.37 -5.94 36.80
CA GLN A 6 13.61 -5.04 35.94
C GLN A 6 12.43 -5.85 35.40
N ALA A 7 11.22 -5.57 35.89
CA ALA A 7 10.01 -6.24 35.44
C ALA A 7 9.62 -5.72 34.06
N ASP A 8 9.64 -6.61 33.07
CA ASP A 8 9.02 -6.43 31.75
C ASP A 8 7.50 -6.29 31.96
N GLU A 9 6.97 -5.08 31.80
CA GLU A 9 5.52 -4.88 31.65
C GLU A 9 5.09 -5.39 30.27
N PRO A 10 3.98 -6.17 30.18
CA PRO A 10 3.49 -6.65 28.90
C PRO A 10 2.98 -5.48 28.04
N PRO A 11 3.08 -5.56 26.70
CA PRO A 11 2.59 -4.51 25.81
C PRO A 11 1.08 -4.33 26.00
N LEU A 12 0.69 -3.10 26.35
CA LEU A 12 -0.71 -2.69 26.52
C LEU A 12 -1.49 -2.97 25.23
N SER A 13 -2.68 -3.57 25.35
CA SER A 13 -3.57 -3.74 24.20
C SER A 13 -3.92 -2.38 23.59
N ALA A 14 -4.10 -2.32 22.26
CA ALA A 14 -4.35 -1.07 21.54
C ALA A 14 -5.51 -0.25 22.13
N GLY A 15 -6.50 -0.90 22.74
CA GLY A 15 -7.60 -0.24 23.46
C GLY A 15 -7.18 0.46 24.76
N ALA A 16 -6.27 -0.15 25.55
CA ALA A 16 -5.77 0.44 26.80
C ALA A 16 -4.82 1.62 26.54
N ALA A 17 -4.04 1.57 25.45
CA ALA A 17 -3.22 2.70 25.01
C ALA A 17 -4.09 3.90 24.58
N ARG A 18 -5.16 3.65 23.83
CA ARG A 18 -6.12 4.68 23.39
C ARG A 18 -6.86 5.32 24.56
N ALA A 19 -7.29 4.53 25.55
CA ALA A 19 -7.95 5.02 26.75
C ALA A 19 -7.05 5.93 27.60
N ARG A 20 -5.78 5.53 27.78
CA ARG A 20 -4.78 6.32 28.53
C ARG A 20 -4.44 7.63 27.83
N GLN A 21 -4.43 7.64 26.49
CA GLN A 21 -4.20 8.84 25.69
C GLN A 21 -5.35 9.85 25.82
N ILE A 22 -6.60 9.38 25.77
CA ILE A 22 -7.79 10.23 25.97
C ILE A 22 -7.80 10.85 27.38
N GLU A 23 -7.42 10.07 28.39
CA GLU A 23 -7.37 10.55 29.77
C GLU A 23 -6.28 11.62 29.98
N LEU A 24 -5.13 11.47 29.31
CA LEU A 24 -4.03 12.43 29.33
C LEU A 24 -4.42 13.76 28.66
N GLU A 25 -5.06 13.70 27.49
CA GLU A 25 -5.56 14.88 26.76
C GLU A 25 -6.60 15.64 27.59
N ALA A 26 -7.52 14.92 28.25
CA ALA A 26 -8.53 15.51 29.12
C ALA A 26 -7.94 16.14 30.40
N ALA A 27 -6.83 15.61 30.93
CA ALA A 27 -6.12 16.18 32.07
C ALA A 27 -5.36 17.46 31.68
N GLN A 28 -4.69 17.46 30.53
CA GLN A 28 -3.93 18.61 30.02
C GLN A 28 -4.84 19.79 29.66
N ARG A 29 -5.99 19.52 29.02
CA ARG A 29 -6.97 20.56 28.67
C ARG A 29 -7.51 21.28 29.92
N ARG A 30 -7.74 20.55 31.01
CA ARG A 30 -8.16 21.11 32.30
C ARG A 30 -7.09 22.00 32.95
N VAL A 31 -5.80 21.70 32.73
CA VAL A 31 -4.70 22.55 33.20
C VAL A 31 -4.62 23.85 32.40
N ILE A 32 -4.74 23.78 31.07
CA ILE A 32 -4.71 24.96 30.19
C ILE A 32 -5.90 25.90 30.49
N GLU A 33 -7.10 25.37 30.71
CA GLU A 33 -8.27 26.18 31.06
C GLU A 33 -8.13 26.85 32.43
N ARG A 34 -7.58 26.15 33.44
CA ARG A 34 -7.28 26.76 34.75
C ARG A 34 -6.24 27.88 34.65
N LEU A 35 -5.26 27.76 33.77
CA LEU A 35 -4.26 28.81 33.54
C LEU A 35 -4.86 30.02 32.82
N ARG A 36 -5.75 29.83 31.84
CA ARG A 36 -6.46 30.95 31.17
C ARG A 36 -7.40 31.71 32.12
N ALA A 37 -8.02 31.02 33.08
CA ALA A 37 -8.96 31.62 34.02
C ALA A 37 -8.31 32.56 35.07
N THR A 38 -6.98 32.54 35.23
CA THR A 38 -6.28 33.28 36.30
C THR A 38 -5.68 34.63 35.87
N ALA A 39 -5.74 34.98 34.59
CA ALA A 39 -5.19 36.25 34.09
C ALA A 39 -6.25 37.35 34.02
N ALA A 40 -6.33 38.21 35.04
CA ALA A 40 -7.11 39.44 34.96
C ALA A 40 -6.41 40.46 34.04
N PRO A 41 -7.13 41.14 33.13
CA PRO A 41 -6.55 42.13 32.23
C PRO A 41 -6.03 43.35 33.01
N PRO A 42 -5.00 44.05 32.50
CA PRO A 42 -4.51 45.28 33.12
C PRO A 42 -5.64 46.32 33.19
N PRO A 43 -5.69 47.14 34.25
CA PRO A 43 -6.73 48.15 34.42
C PRO A 43 -6.72 49.12 33.23
N SER A 44 -7.90 49.38 32.65
CA SER A 44 -8.09 50.32 31.55
C SER A 44 -7.63 51.73 31.94
N ALA A 45 -7.28 52.55 30.94
CA ALA A 45 -6.88 53.95 31.17
C ALA A 45 -7.93 54.75 31.98
N THR A 46 -9.21 54.43 31.82
CA THR A 46 -10.33 54.97 32.62
C THR A 46 -10.25 54.62 34.10
N LYS A 47 -9.86 53.39 34.45
CA LYS A 47 -9.70 52.94 35.83
C LYS A 47 -8.51 53.60 36.51
N ARG A 48 -7.40 53.81 35.77
CA ARG A 48 -6.24 54.57 36.27
C ARG A 48 -6.57 56.04 36.56
N ALA A 49 -7.33 56.69 35.68
CA ALA A 49 -7.79 58.06 35.90
C ALA A 49 -8.69 58.17 37.15
N ALA A 50 -9.60 57.21 37.36
CA ALA A 50 -10.45 57.16 38.55
C ALA A 50 -9.63 57.01 39.85
N ILE A 51 -8.57 56.20 39.85
CA ILE A 51 -7.68 56.04 41.02
C ILE A 51 -6.99 57.36 41.39
N VAL A 52 -6.54 58.14 40.40
CA VAL A 52 -5.96 59.47 40.63
C VAL A 52 -6.99 60.41 41.25
N VAL A 53 -8.22 60.43 40.72
CA VAL A 53 -9.31 61.27 41.26
C VAL A 53 -9.62 60.89 42.70
N ILE A 54 -9.72 59.59 43.01
CA ILE A 54 -9.95 59.09 44.38
C ILE A 54 -8.81 59.53 45.32
N ALA A 55 -7.56 59.39 44.89
CA ALA A 55 -6.42 59.80 45.70
C ALA A 55 -6.44 61.31 46.00
N VAL A 56 -6.77 62.14 45.00
CA VAL A 56 -6.93 63.60 45.17
C VAL A 56 -8.07 63.92 46.14
N LEU A 57 -9.22 63.25 46.00
CA LEU A 57 -10.34 63.43 46.92
C LEU A 57 -9.98 63.01 48.36
N LEU A 58 -9.19 61.94 48.54
CA LEU A 58 -8.69 61.53 49.85
C LEU A 58 -7.73 62.57 50.45
N PHE A 59 -6.82 63.13 49.65
CA PHE A 59 -5.98 64.26 50.08
C PHE A 59 -6.85 65.44 50.53
N ALA A 60 -7.85 65.82 49.74
CA ALA A 60 -8.74 66.93 50.06
C ALA A 60 -9.62 66.65 51.29
N ALA A 61 -10.08 65.41 51.48
CA ALA A 61 -10.89 64.99 52.61
C ALA A 61 -10.10 65.00 53.92
N VAL A 62 -8.87 64.48 53.92
CA VAL A 62 -7.98 64.55 55.10
C VAL A 62 -7.66 66.00 55.45
N PHE A 63 -7.40 66.83 54.42
CA PHE A 63 -7.18 68.27 54.60
C PHE A 63 -8.42 68.98 55.19
N GLY A 64 -9.60 68.72 54.64
CA GLY A 64 -10.86 69.34 55.09
C GLY A 64 -11.34 68.84 56.46
N ALA A 65 -11.15 67.56 56.78
CA ALA A 65 -11.49 66.99 58.08
C ALA A 65 -10.75 67.70 59.21
N ARG A 66 -9.51 68.15 58.97
CA ARG A 66 -8.75 68.93 59.94
C ARG A 66 -9.35 70.32 60.22
N VAL A 67 -10.05 70.92 59.26
CA VAL A 67 -10.74 72.21 59.45
C VAL A 67 -11.92 72.06 60.42
N VAL A 68 -12.52 70.87 60.47
CA VAL A 68 -13.70 70.58 61.30
C VAL A 68 -13.32 69.98 62.65
N ILE A 69 -12.22 69.22 62.72
CA ILE A 69 -11.78 68.49 63.91
C ILE A 69 -10.54 69.17 64.49
N SER A 70 -10.65 69.67 65.72
CA SER A 70 -9.52 70.20 66.48
C SER A 70 -8.56 69.07 66.86
N ASP A 71 -7.49 68.94 66.08
CA ASP A 71 -6.44 67.95 66.28
C ASP A 71 -5.12 68.66 66.64
N PRO A 72 -4.81 68.79 67.95
CA PRO A 72 -3.66 69.54 68.44
C PRO A 72 -2.32 68.83 68.14
N ASP A 73 -2.34 67.50 68.01
CA ASP A 73 -1.15 66.69 67.70
C ASP A 73 -0.99 66.44 66.19
N ALA A 74 -1.94 66.92 65.37
CA ALA A 74 -1.99 66.73 63.93
C ALA A 74 -1.90 65.25 63.50
N LEU A 75 -2.49 64.33 64.27
CA LEU A 75 -2.57 62.90 63.97
C LEU A 75 -3.28 62.60 62.64
N LEU A 76 -4.21 63.48 62.22
CA LEU A 76 -4.89 63.38 60.93
C LEU A 76 -3.92 63.39 59.74
N ALA A 77 -2.74 64.00 59.86
CA ALA A 77 -1.73 63.99 58.81
C ALA A 77 -1.27 62.55 58.47
N ASN A 78 -1.30 61.62 59.42
CA ASN A 78 -0.92 60.23 59.18
C ASN A 78 -1.82 59.56 58.14
N PHE A 79 -3.05 60.04 57.94
CA PHE A 79 -3.95 59.50 56.92
C PHE A 79 -3.52 59.84 55.48
N TYR A 80 -2.60 60.80 55.27
CA TYR A 80 -1.99 61.01 53.96
C TYR A 80 -1.15 59.82 53.48
N ILE A 81 -0.76 58.91 54.37
CA ILE A 81 -0.15 57.62 54.00
C ILE A 81 -1.05 56.85 53.03
N ILE A 82 -2.38 56.93 53.18
CA ILE A 82 -3.34 56.17 52.36
C ILE A 82 -3.30 56.60 50.88
N PRO A 83 -3.53 57.86 50.50
CA PRO A 83 -3.45 58.27 49.09
C PRO A 83 -2.02 58.18 48.55
N VAL A 84 -0.98 58.36 49.38
CA VAL A 84 0.42 58.11 48.99
C VAL A 84 0.64 56.64 48.61
N ALA A 85 0.16 55.71 49.43
CA ALA A 85 0.25 54.28 49.17
C ALA A 85 -0.55 53.88 47.92
N ILE A 86 -1.77 54.40 47.74
CA ILE A 86 -2.61 54.12 46.56
C ILE A 86 -1.88 54.54 45.27
N LEU A 87 -1.32 55.75 45.23
CA LEU A 87 -0.58 56.24 44.07
C LEU A 87 0.73 55.48 43.85
N ALA A 88 1.42 55.08 44.92
CA ALA A 88 2.61 54.25 44.85
C ALA A 88 2.29 52.84 44.29
N ILE A 89 1.18 52.24 44.71
CA ILE A 89 0.72 50.92 44.25
C ILE A 89 0.42 50.95 42.75
N GLU A 90 -0.34 51.94 42.26
CA GLU A 90 -0.78 51.95 40.86
C GLU A 90 0.30 52.51 39.91
N PHE A 91 1.06 53.54 40.32
CA PHE A 91 1.95 54.28 39.43
C PHE A 91 3.45 54.15 39.77
N GLY A 92 3.79 53.40 40.81
CA GLY A 92 5.17 53.07 41.15
C GLY A 92 5.83 54.08 42.09
N ALA A 93 7.11 53.86 42.38
CA ALA A 93 7.83 54.56 43.44
C ALA A 93 7.99 56.07 43.17
N ARG A 94 8.12 56.47 41.90
CA ARG A 94 8.23 57.89 41.53
C ARG A 94 6.94 58.66 41.83
N ALA A 95 5.79 58.09 41.51
CA ALA A 95 4.49 58.70 41.80
C ALA A 95 4.19 58.68 43.31
N GLY A 96 4.57 57.61 44.02
CA GLY A 96 4.51 57.55 45.47
C GLY A 96 5.34 58.64 46.15
N LEU A 97 6.55 58.90 45.65
CA LEU A 97 7.43 59.97 46.16
C LEU A 97 6.87 61.37 45.88
N LEU A 98 6.30 61.60 44.69
CA LEU A 98 5.61 62.85 44.37
C LEU A 98 4.40 63.08 45.30
N ALA A 99 3.60 62.04 45.53
CA ALA A 99 2.48 62.10 46.46
C ALA A 99 2.93 62.38 47.90
N ALA A 100 4.06 61.78 48.33
CA ALA A 100 4.65 62.03 49.63
C ALA A 100 5.12 63.48 49.78
N ALA A 101 5.71 64.07 48.72
CA ALA A 101 6.10 65.49 48.71
C ALA A 101 4.88 66.42 48.80
N VAL A 102 3.77 66.07 48.11
CA VAL A 102 2.50 66.80 48.23
C VAL A 102 1.93 66.68 49.64
N ALA A 103 1.93 65.49 50.23
CA ALA A 103 1.51 65.26 51.62
C ALA A 103 2.33 66.14 52.59
N GLU A 104 3.65 66.14 52.44
CA GLU A 104 4.57 66.91 53.28
C GLU A 104 4.37 68.43 53.12
N ALA A 105 4.06 68.91 51.91
CA ALA A 105 3.77 70.33 51.68
C ALA A 105 2.43 70.77 52.30
N LEU A 106 1.47 69.86 52.44
CA LEU A 106 0.15 70.15 53.02
C LEU A 106 0.16 70.21 54.56
N VAL A 107 1.08 69.53 55.24
CA VAL A 107 1.12 69.54 56.72
C VAL A 107 1.46 70.93 57.28
N PRO A 108 2.49 71.66 56.80
CA PRO A 108 2.77 73.03 57.25
C PRO A 108 1.65 74.02 56.90
N ALA A 109 0.92 73.79 55.81
CA ALA A 109 -0.23 74.63 55.44
C ALA A 109 -1.31 74.64 56.54
N TRP A 110 -1.43 73.59 57.36
CA TRP A 110 -2.30 73.58 58.54
C TRP A 110 -1.83 74.51 59.66
N SER A 111 -0.51 74.69 59.83
CA SER A 111 0.04 75.55 60.88
C SER A 111 -0.28 77.03 60.67
N VAL A 112 -0.47 77.45 59.41
CA VAL A 112 -0.87 78.81 59.02
C VAL A 112 -2.34 79.08 59.35
N ILE A 113 -3.18 78.05 59.41
CA ILE A 113 -4.64 78.20 59.55
C ILE A 113 -5.07 78.31 61.03
N ASP A 114 -4.36 77.65 61.96
CA ASP A 114 -4.87 77.51 63.35
C ASP A 114 -3.78 77.61 64.45
N SER A 115 -2.56 78.08 64.14
CA SER A 115 -1.46 78.32 65.10
C SER A 115 -1.05 77.12 65.98
N VAL A 116 -1.11 75.90 65.41
CA VAL A 116 -0.68 74.67 66.09
C VAL A 116 0.85 74.51 66.04
N HIS A 117 1.46 74.29 67.21
CA HIS A 117 2.90 74.03 67.35
C HIS A 117 3.19 72.52 67.25
N VAL A 118 3.39 72.03 66.02
CA VAL A 118 3.93 70.69 65.84
C VAL A 118 5.45 70.74 66.06
N HIS A 119 5.97 69.90 66.96
CA HIS A 119 7.41 69.83 67.24
C HIS A 119 8.19 69.52 65.95
N PRO A 120 9.34 70.17 65.66
CA PRO A 120 10.11 69.96 64.43
C PRO A 120 10.42 68.49 64.13
N LEU A 121 10.68 67.71 65.18
CA LEU A 121 10.93 66.27 65.11
C LEU A 121 9.71 65.48 64.57
N GLY A 122 8.48 65.96 64.82
CA GLY A 122 7.24 65.34 64.36
C GLY A 122 6.98 65.54 62.87
N TYR A 123 7.36 66.68 62.28
CA TYR A 123 7.34 66.89 60.83
C TYR A 123 8.31 65.93 60.14
N VAL A 124 9.56 65.90 60.61
CA VAL A 124 10.60 65.02 60.05
C VAL A 124 10.20 63.56 60.12
N ALA A 125 9.62 63.10 61.24
CA ALA A 125 9.18 61.72 61.40
C ALA A 125 8.04 61.33 60.43
N ARG A 126 7.10 62.25 60.15
CA ARG A 126 5.98 62.00 59.21
C ARG A 126 6.41 62.09 57.76
N GLY A 127 7.22 63.09 57.40
CA GLY A 127 7.82 63.18 56.08
C GLY A 127 8.64 61.93 55.76
N ALA A 128 9.41 61.43 56.73
CA ALA A 128 10.09 60.14 56.62
C ALA A 128 9.09 58.99 56.41
N ALA A 129 7.99 58.94 57.16
CA ALA A 129 6.96 57.92 56.99
C ALA A 129 6.32 57.96 55.58
N PHE A 130 5.94 59.12 55.06
CA PHE A 130 5.37 59.24 53.72
C PHE A 130 6.35 58.83 52.62
N VAL A 131 7.61 59.25 52.72
CA VAL A 131 8.66 58.89 51.76
C VAL A 131 8.94 57.39 51.83
N ILE A 132 9.05 56.81 53.03
CA ILE A 132 9.23 55.37 53.22
C ILE A 132 8.04 54.61 52.62
N THR A 133 6.79 55.02 52.89
CA THR A 133 5.61 54.40 52.29
C THR A 133 5.67 54.51 50.76
N GLY A 134 5.87 55.71 50.20
CA GLY A 134 5.87 55.91 48.75
C GLY A 134 6.94 55.09 48.02
N VAL A 135 8.15 55.00 48.59
CA VAL A 135 9.27 54.25 48.00
C VAL A 135 9.14 52.74 48.21
N VAL A 136 8.88 52.29 49.44
CA VAL A 136 8.81 50.85 49.76
C VAL A 136 7.61 50.21 49.08
N VAL A 137 6.42 50.81 49.21
CA VAL A 137 5.20 50.29 48.57
C VAL A 137 5.32 50.38 47.06
N GLY A 138 5.87 51.47 46.52
CA GLY A 138 6.08 51.65 45.09
C GLY A 138 7.03 50.62 44.49
N ARG A 139 8.22 50.42 45.10
CA ARG A 139 9.19 49.41 44.62
C ARG A 139 8.69 47.98 44.77
N PHE A 140 7.97 47.68 45.86
CA PHE A 140 7.36 46.37 46.05
C PHE A 140 6.28 46.10 44.99
N SER A 141 5.42 47.08 44.70
CA SER A 141 4.42 46.98 43.64
C SER A 141 5.04 46.82 42.24
N GLU A 142 6.10 47.59 41.93
CA GLU A 142 6.84 47.47 40.67
C GLU A 142 7.45 46.07 40.51
N ARG A 143 8.06 45.53 41.56
CA ARG A 143 8.63 44.17 41.55
C ARG A 143 7.57 43.09 41.36
N LEU A 144 6.44 43.20 42.05
CA LEU A 144 5.31 42.28 41.87
C LEU A 144 4.73 42.33 40.45
N ARG A 145 4.62 43.53 39.86
CA ARG A 145 4.17 43.69 38.47
C ARG A 145 5.16 43.10 37.47
N GLY A 146 6.46 43.27 37.70
CA GLY A 146 7.51 42.66 36.88
C GLY A 146 7.44 41.13 36.92
N ASP A 147 7.38 40.54 38.12
CA ASP A 147 7.28 39.09 38.29
C ASP A 147 5.99 38.51 37.68
N MET A 148 4.86 39.22 37.80
CA MET A 148 3.60 38.80 37.18
C MET A 148 3.63 38.90 35.65
N ALA A 149 4.27 39.91 35.08
CA ALA A 149 4.45 40.03 33.62
C ALA A 149 5.31 38.87 33.08
N ILE A 150 6.43 38.56 33.74
CA ILE A 150 7.29 37.44 33.36
C ILE A 150 6.53 36.11 33.44
N ARG A 151 5.71 35.90 34.49
CA ARG A 151 4.88 34.70 34.60
C ARG A 151 3.81 34.61 33.53
N GLN A 152 3.20 35.74 33.15
CA GLN A 152 2.18 35.77 32.09
C GLN A 152 2.78 35.48 30.71
N ASP A 153 3.95 36.04 30.42
CA ASP A 153 4.66 35.75 29.17
C ASP A 153 5.12 34.29 29.12
N ALA A 154 5.70 33.78 30.21
CA ALA A 154 6.06 32.36 30.32
C ALA A 154 4.85 31.43 30.17
N GLN A 155 3.67 31.81 30.69
CA GLN A 155 2.43 31.04 30.51
C GLN A 155 1.91 31.09 29.07
N ARG A 156 2.04 32.21 28.36
CA ARG A 156 1.71 32.33 26.94
C ARG A 156 2.62 31.45 26.10
N ASP A 157 3.92 31.50 26.34
CA ASP A 157 4.90 30.67 25.63
C ASP A 157 4.63 29.19 25.87
N LEU A 158 4.37 28.79 27.12
CA LEU A 158 4.02 27.40 27.45
C LEU A 158 2.73 26.93 26.75
N ALA A 159 1.73 27.81 26.62
CA ALA A 159 0.48 27.49 25.92
C ALA A 159 0.70 27.33 24.41
N LEU A 160 1.57 28.14 23.80
CA LEU A 160 1.96 28.02 22.40
C LEU A 160 2.76 26.72 22.16
N TYR A 161 3.70 26.39 23.04
CA TYR A 161 4.45 25.13 22.96
C TYR A 161 3.54 23.91 23.12
N ALA A 162 2.58 23.96 24.03
CA ALA A 162 1.61 22.87 24.22
C ALA A 162 0.77 22.64 22.95
N ASP A 163 0.26 23.71 22.33
CA ASP A 163 -0.52 23.63 21.08
C ASP A 163 0.32 23.08 19.91
N GLN A 164 1.57 23.52 19.80
CA GLN A 164 2.51 23.02 18.80
C GLN A 164 2.82 21.53 19.00
N LEU A 165 3.05 21.10 20.25
CA LEU A 165 3.30 19.70 20.58
C LEU A 165 2.08 18.82 20.26
N GLU A 166 0.87 19.32 20.54
CA GLU A 166 -0.39 18.64 20.23
C GLU A 166 -0.58 18.48 18.72
N SER A 167 -0.29 19.51 17.94
CA SER A 167 -0.33 19.44 16.47
C SER A 167 0.65 18.41 15.91
N SER A 168 1.87 18.35 16.47
CA SER A 168 2.91 17.42 16.07
C SER A 168 2.55 15.98 16.45
N ASN A 169 2.04 15.75 17.65
CA ASN A 169 1.56 14.43 18.09
C ASN A 169 0.37 13.95 17.26
N ARG A 170 -0.59 14.83 16.92
CA ARG A 170 -1.69 14.49 15.98
C ARG A 170 -1.16 14.18 14.58
N GLY A 171 -0.08 14.84 14.13
CA GLY A 171 0.60 14.51 12.88
C GLY A 171 1.29 13.15 12.92
N LEU A 172 1.99 12.85 14.03
CA LEU A 172 2.71 11.60 14.24
C LEU A 172 1.75 10.40 14.39
N ALA A 173 0.70 10.54 15.18
CA ALA A 173 -0.33 9.50 15.35
C ALA A 173 -1.02 9.16 14.02
N ARG A 174 -1.36 10.16 13.20
CA ARG A 174 -1.89 9.96 11.84
C ARG A 174 -0.89 9.33 10.88
N SER A 175 0.40 9.44 11.16
CA SER A 175 1.46 8.80 10.37
C SER A 175 1.65 7.34 10.79
N VAL A 176 1.58 7.06 12.10
CA VAL A 176 1.61 5.70 12.66
C VAL A 176 0.38 4.90 12.21
N GLU A 177 -0.84 5.47 12.30
CA GLU A 177 -2.07 4.82 11.84
C GLU A 177 -2.03 4.51 10.31
N ARG A 178 -1.41 5.40 9.53
CA ARG A 178 -1.14 5.16 8.09
C ARG A 178 -0.13 4.03 7.86
N LEU A 179 0.92 3.93 8.67
CA LEU A 179 1.92 2.87 8.58
C LEU A 179 1.36 1.50 9.03
N GLU A 180 0.50 1.47 10.05
CA GLU A 180 -0.17 0.26 10.53
C GLU A 180 -1.17 -0.29 9.51
N ALA A 181 -1.94 0.58 8.85
CA ALA A 181 -2.82 0.20 7.75
C ALA A 181 -2.02 -0.38 6.55
N PHE A 182 -0.86 0.19 6.22
CA PHE A 182 0.05 -0.39 5.22
C PHE A 182 0.60 -1.76 5.65
N ALA A 183 0.90 -1.95 6.94
CA ALA A 183 1.44 -3.19 7.48
C ALA A 183 0.39 -4.32 7.60
N GLU A 184 -0.89 -4.00 7.82
CA GLU A 184 -1.98 -4.99 7.73
C GLU A 184 -2.26 -5.44 6.30
N ILE A 185 -2.26 -4.51 5.34
CA ILE A 185 -2.38 -4.85 3.91
C ILE A 185 -1.19 -5.70 3.46
N ALA A 186 0.04 -5.35 3.85
CA ALA A 186 1.22 -6.15 3.55
C ALA A 186 1.21 -7.56 4.19
N ARG A 187 0.54 -7.74 5.34
CA ARG A 187 0.36 -9.06 5.98
C ARG A 187 -0.75 -9.89 5.34
N ALA A 188 -1.80 -9.24 4.82
CA ALA A 188 -2.86 -9.90 4.04
C ALA A 188 -2.37 -10.37 2.64
N VAL A 189 -1.31 -9.75 2.10
CA VAL A 189 -0.66 -10.10 0.82
C VAL A 189 0.08 -11.46 0.86
N GLY A 190 0.16 -12.12 2.01
CA GLY A 190 0.69 -13.49 2.11
C GLY A 190 -0.22 -14.59 1.54
N GLY A 191 -1.45 -14.27 1.11
CA GLY A 191 -2.47 -15.27 0.75
C GLY A 191 -2.78 -15.47 -0.73
N GLU A 192 -2.85 -14.40 -1.56
CA GLU A 192 -3.38 -14.51 -2.94
C GLU A 192 -2.61 -13.65 -3.94
N THR A 193 -2.22 -14.26 -5.05
CA THR A 193 -1.23 -13.78 -6.05
C THR A 193 -1.76 -12.79 -7.09
N GLU A 194 -2.83 -12.05 -6.83
CA GLU A 194 -3.45 -11.19 -7.84
C GLU A 194 -3.12 -9.71 -7.60
N LEU A 195 -2.12 -9.21 -8.34
CA LEU A 195 -1.72 -7.80 -8.41
C LEU A 195 -2.94 -6.88 -8.57
N GLU A 196 -3.91 -7.29 -9.37
CA GLU A 196 -5.15 -6.55 -9.63
C GLU A 196 -5.95 -6.27 -8.35
N ARG A 197 -6.01 -7.23 -7.41
CA ARG A 197 -6.73 -7.07 -6.15
C ARG A 197 -6.03 -6.11 -5.20
N VAL A 198 -4.70 -6.18 -5.13
CA VAL A 198 -3.87 -5.26 -4.34
C VAL A 198 -3.98 -3.83 -4.89
N LEU A 199 -3.87 -3.67 -6.21
CA LEU A 199 -4.05 -2.37 -6.85
C LEU A 199 -5.47 -1.83 -6.61
N SER A 200 -6.50 -2.65 -6.75
CA SER A 200 -7.89 -2.23 -6.51
C SER A 200 -8.11 -1.66 -5.10
N LEU A 201 -7.51 -2.27 -4.07
CA LEU A 201 -7.56 -1.77 -2.69
C LEU A 201 -6.81 -0.43 -2.54
N ILE A 202 -5.60 -0.35 -3.09
CA ILE A 202 -4.80 0.89 -3.08
C ILE A 202 -5.56 2.03 -3.78
N LEU A 203 -6.20 1.75 -4.92
CA LEU A 203 -6.95 2.74 -5.68
C LEU A 203 -8.25 3.14 -4.99
N ALA A 204 -8.98 2.21 -4.36
CA ALA A 204 -10.17 2.53 -3.60
C ALA A 204 -9.86 3.51 -2.45
N GLN A 205 -8.78 3.25 -1.71
CA GLN A 205 -8.34 4.13 -0.62
C GLN A 205 -7.75 5.44 -1.14
N GLY A 206 -6.95 5.40 -2.20
CA GLY A 206 -6.39 6.59 -2.83
C GLY A 206 -7.45 7.54 -3.37
N ARG A 207 -8.57 7.00 -3.90
CA ARG A 207 -9.69 7.78 -4.42
C ARG A 207 -10.30 8.66 -3.33
N GLU A 208 -10.54 8.09 -2.14
CA GLU A 208 -11.06 8.83 -0.98
C GLU A 208 -10.10 9.95 -0.55
N ILE A 209 -8.79 9.65 -0.52
CA ILE A 209 -7.77 10.60 -0.08
C ILE A 209 -7.66 11.82 -1.00
N VAL A 210 -7.70 11.59 -2.32
CA VAL A 210 -7.52 12.64 -3.34
C VAL A 210 -8.87 13.28 -3.74
N SER A 211 -10.00 12.73 -3.25
CA SER A 211 -11.36 13.12 -3.65
C SER A 211 -11.54 13.15 -5.18
N ALA A 212 -10.89 12.21 -5.88
CA ALA A 212 -11.04 12.04 -7.32
C ALA A 212 -12.29 11.22 -7.60
N ARG A 213 -12.97 11.45 -8.74
CA ARG A 213 -14.08 10.57 -9.15
C ARG A 213 -13.60 9.18 -9.49
N THR A 214 -12.47 9.08 -10.20
CA THR A 214 -11.88 7.81 -10.61
C THR A 214 -10.36 7.85 -10.51
N LEU A 215 -9.75 6.79 -9.97
CA LEU A 215 -8.33 6.50 -10.13
C LEU A 215 -8.14 5.30 -11.04
N VAL A 216 -7.14 5.36 -11.92
CA VAL A 216 -6.77 4.28 -12.87
C VAL A 216 -5.26 4.10 -12.91
N VAL A 217 -4.80 2.84 -12.90
CA VAL A 217 -3.39 2.49 -13.14
C VAL A 217 -3.21 2.00 -14.57
N TYR A 218 -2.29 2.63 -15.29
CA TYR A 218 -1.84 2.24 -16.61
C TYR A 218 -0.44 1.63 -16.54
N LEU A 219 -0.28 0.42 -17.07
CA LEU A 219 1.02 -0.23 -17.21
C LEU A 219 1.41 -0.36 -18.69
N PRO A 220 2.70 -0.25 -19.03
CA PRO A 220 3.16 -0.40 -20.41
C PRO A 220 3.03 -1.85 -20.87
N GLU A 221 2.41 -2.03 -22.04
CA GLU A 221 2.24 -3.32 -22.72
C GLU A 221 2.58 -3.12 -24.21
N GLY A 222 3.85 -3.32 -24.56
CA GLY A 222 4.35 -3.02 -25.91
C GLY A 222 4.38 -1.51 -26.19
N GLY A 223 3.79 -1.10 -27.33
CA GLY A 223 3.69 0.31 -27.75
C GLY A 223 2.50 1.08 -27.15
N GLU A 224 1.78 0.47 -26.21
CA GLU A 224 0.56 1.00 -25.60
C GLU A 224 0.62 0.95 -24.07
N LEU A 225 -0.29 1.67 -23.43
CA LEU A 225 -0.53 1.69 -22.00
C LEU A 225 -1.91 1.11 -21.72
N ALA A 226 -1.94 -0.06 -21.07
CA ALA A 226 -3.16 -0.77 -20.74
C ALA A 226 -3.61 -0.43 -19.31
N ALA A 227 -4.90 -0.14 -19.14
CA ALA A 227 -5.50 0.03 -17.82
C ALA A 227 -5.61 -1.33 -17.09
N VAL A 228 -4.95 -1.46 -15.95
CA VAL A 228 -4.87 -2.72 -15.19
C VAL A 228 -5.83 -2.74 -14.00
N SER A 229 -6.22 -1.58 -13.48
CA SER A 229 -7.20 -1.47 -12.39
C SER A 229 -7.78 -0.06 -12.32
N GLY A 230 -9.05 0.07 -11.94
CA GLY A 230 -9.72 1.35 -11.76
C GLY A 230 -10.79 1.33 -10.67
N SER A 231 -10.84 2.36 -9.83
CA SER A 231 -11.72 2.42 -8.65
C SER A 231 -13.23 2.59 -8.97
N ALA A 232 -13.58 2.84 -10.23
CA ALA A 232 -14.96 3.07 -10.69
C ALA A 232 -15.19 2.66 -12.16
N MET A 233 -14.37 1.76 -12.70
CA MET A 233 -14.49 1.32 -14.10
C MET A 233 -15.67 0.35 -14.26
N ARG A 234 -16.46 0.49 -15.34
CA ARG A 234 -17.39 -0.57 -15.78
C ARG A 234 -16.56 -1.70 -16.36
N SER A 235 -16.83 -2.94 -15.94
CA SER A 235 -15.99 -4.14 -16.18
C SER A 235 -15.69 -4.49 -17.65
N ASP A 236 -16.37 -3.90 -18.63
CA ASP A 236 -16.33 -4.36 -20.04
C ASP A 236 -15.33 -3.63 -20.95
N SER A 237 -14.62 -2.60 -20.47
CA SER A 237 -13.64 -1.89 -21.31
C SER A 237 -12.41 -1.48 -20.50
N GLN A 238 -11.29 -2.19 -20.69
CA GLN A 238 -9.96 -1.72 -20.28
C GLN A 238 -9.44 -0.75 -21.35
N PRO A 239 -9.48 0.58 -21.12
CA PRO A 239 -8.99 1.54 -22.11
C PRO A 239 -7.49 1.33 -22.33
N ARG A 240 -7.08 1.30 -23.60
CA ARG A 240 -5.68 1.30 -24.04
C ARG A 240 -5.33 2.65 -24.61
N LEU A 241 -4.20 3.19 -24.19
CA LEU A 241 -3.70 4.51 -24.62
C LEU A 241 -2.42 4.32 -25.42
N PRO A 242 -2.20 5.06 -26.51
CA PRO A 242 -0.94 5.00 -27.23
C PRO A 242 0.19 5.55 -26.35
N LEU A 243 1.37 4.92 -26.36
CA LEU A 243 2.51 5.40 -25.59
C LEU A 243 3.04 6.75 -26.12
N ALA A 244 2.99 6.95 -27.44
CA ALA A 244 3.35 8.21 -28.08
C ALA A 244 2.10 9.08 -28.29
N GLY A 245 2.16 10.35 -27.89
CA GLY A 245 1.09 11.32 -28.12
C GLY A 245 -0.07 11.29 -27.13
N SER A 246 0.00 10.49 -26.06
CA SER A 246 -0.94 10.53 -24.93
C SER A 246 -0.33 11.21 -23.70
N LEU A 247 -1.18 11.81 -22.86
CA LEU A 247 -0.77 12.42 -21.59
C LEU A 247 -0.09 11.41 -20.65
N ALA A 248 -0.62 10.18 -20.61
CA ALA A 248 -0.05 9.12 -19.78
C ALA A 248 1.34 8.71 -20.30
N GLY A 249 1.52 8.61 -21.62
CA GLY A 249 2.81 8.34 -22.23
C GLY A 249 3.86 9.40 -21.92
N GLU A 250 3.49 10.68 -21.98
CA GLU A 250 4.38 11.79 -21.63
C GLU A 250 4.82 11.74 -20.17
N VAL A 251 3.92 11.43 -19.24
CA VAL A 251 4.24 11.28 -17.81
C VAL A 251 5.16 10.09 -17.56
N LEU A 252 4.90 8.96 -18.23
CA LEU A 252 5.77 7.78 -18.10
C LEU A 252 7.19 8.07 -18.59
N LEU A 253 7.33 8.70 -19.76
CA LEU A 253 8.63 8.96 -20.38
C LEU A 253 9.41 10.08 -19.67
N SER A 254 8.71 11.13 -19.22
CA SER A 254 9.34 12.25 -18.51
C SER A 254 9.64 11.94 -17.03
N GLY A 255 8.91 10.99 -16.44
CA GLY A 255 8.98 10.69 -15.01
C GLY A 255 8.51 11.84 -14.13
N ARG A 256 7.71 12.78 -14.67
CA ARG A 256 7.21 13.96 -13.95
C ARG A 256 5.70 13.97 -13.89
N PRO A 257 5.11 14.38 -12.77
CA PRO A 257 3.67 14.51 -12.65
C PRO A 257 3.13 15.61 -13.55
N ARG A 258 1.87 15.48 -13.96
CA ARG A 258 1.17 16.45 -14.79
C ARG A 258 -0.27 16.63 -14.33
N ARG A 259 -0.63 17.87 -13.99
CA ARG A 259 -2.01 18.31 -13.78
C ARG A 259 -2.54 18.98 -15.04
N VAL A 260 -3.79 18.69 -15.35
CA VAL A 260 -4.48 19.16 -16.53
C VAL A 260 -5.89 19.56 -16.10
N GLY A 261 -6.23 20.84 -16.25
CA GLY A 261 -7.55 21.37 -15.93
C GLY A 261 -8.39 21.65 -17.18
N SER A 262 -9.45 22.43 -17.01
CA SER A 262 -10.41 22.79 -18.06
C SER A 262 -9.84 23.60 -19.24
N GLU A 263 -8.64 24.17 -19.11
CA GLU A 263 -7.96 24.95 -20.15
C GLU A 263 -7.20 24.09 -21.18
N ALA A 264 -7.07 22.79 -20.94
CA ALA A 264 -6.30 21.88 -21.79
C ALA A 264 -7.09 21.38 -23.01
N ASP A 265 -6.37 20.79 -23.98
CA ASP A 265 -6.97 20.19 -25.17
C ASP A 265 -7.98 19.10 -24.77
N PRO A 266 -9.29 19.29 -25.07
CA PRO A 266 -10.33 18.33 -24.74
C PRO A 266 -10.04 16.94 -25.32
N ALA A 267 -9.42 16.87 -26.50
CA ALA A 267 -9.11 15.61 -27.16
C ALA A 267 -8.13 14.73 -26.36
N GLN A 268 -7.23 15.34 -25.58
CA GLN A 268 -6.29 14.61 -24.74
C GLN A 268 -6.95 14.10 -23.44
N LEU A 269 -7.91 14.84 -22.90
CA LEU A 269 -8.68 14.44 -21.71
C LEU A 269 -9.70 13.33 -22.05
N GLU A 270 -10.35 13.42 -23.21
CA GLU A 270 -11.32 12.42 -23.71
C GLU A 270 -10.69 11.04 -23.88
N GLN A 271 -9.37 10.96 -24.14
CA GLN A 271 -8.64 9.68 -24.17
C GLN A 271 -8.65 8.97 -22.80
N LEU A 272 -8.60 9.71 -21.70
CA LEU A 272 -8.60 9.15 -20.34
C LEU A 272 -10.01 8.71 -19.92
N ALA A 273 -11.00 9.58 -20.14
CA ALA A 273 -12.42 9.25 -20.00
C ALA A 273 -13.28 10.20 -20.86
N PRO A 274 -14.39 9.73 -21.45
CA PRO A 274 -15.23 10.55 -22.36
C PRO A 274 -15.77 11.84 -21.73
N ASP A 275 -15.94 11.86 -20.41
CA ASP A 275 -16.47 12.99 -19.65
C ASP A 275 -15.42 13.71 -18.80
N ALA A 276 -14.13 13.40 -19.00
CA ALA A 276 -13.04 14.03 -18.27
C ALA A 276 -12.97 15.55 -18.54
N LYS A 277 -12.88 16.34 -17.47
CA LYS A 277 -12.67 17.80 -17.50
C LYS A 277 -11.44 18.23 -16.74
N ALA A 278 -10.99 17.43 -15.79
CA ALA A 278 -9.71 17.60 -15.12
C ALA A 278 -9.05 16.24 -14.91
N ALA A 279 -7.73 16.20 -15.00
CA ALA A 279 -6.94 15.01 -14.75
C ALA A 279 -5.63 15.35 -14.03
N ILE A 280 -5.19 14.45 -13.18
CA ILE A 280 -3.86 14.46 -12.58
C ILE A 280 -3.19 13.12 -12.84
N LEU A 281 -2.01 13.15 -13.43
CA LEU A 281 -1.25 11.98 -13.81
C LEU A 281 0.08 12.00 -13.08
N VAL A 282 0.41 10.91 -12.40
CA VAL A 282 1.66 10.77 -11.65
C VAL A 282 2.37 9.47 -12.04
N PRO A 283 3.70 9.47 -12.14
CA PRO A 283 4.45 8.28 -12.53
C PRO A 283 4.55 7.28 -11.37
N LEU A 284 4.42 5.99 -11.69
CA LEU A 284 4.70 4.89 -10.77
C LEU A 284 6.20 4.59 -10.78
N VAL A 285 6.98 5.35 -10.00
CA VAL A 285 8.44 5.20 -9.98
C VAL A 285 8.89 4.25 -8.89
N PHE A 286 9.67 3.23 -9.23
CA PHE A 286 10.34 2.36 -8.28
C PHE A 286 11.85 2.37 -8.53
N ARG A 287 12.64 2.76 -7.52
CA ARG A 287 14.12 2.86 -7.63
C ARG A 287 14.61 3.67 -8.84
N GLY A 288 13.88 4.72 -9.21
CA GLY A 288 14.23 5.61 -10.33
C GLY A 288 13.72 5.12 -11.70
N GLU A 289 13.07 3.96 -11.78
CA GLU A 289 12.49 3.44 -13.01
C GLU A 289 10.97 3.67 -13.04
N PRO A 290 10.42 4.31 -14.10
CA PRO A 290 8.98 4.48 -14.26
C PRO A 290 8.33 3.16 -14.72
N LEU A 291 7.54 2.54 -13.85
CA LEU A 291 6.89 1.26 -14.10
C LEU A 291 5.51 1.38 -14.76
N GLY A 292 4.90 2.56 -14.68
CA GLY A 292 3.53 2.84 -15.12
C GLY A 292 3.09 4.26 -14.73
N VAL A 293 1.79 4.54 -14.88
CA VAL A 293 1.18 5.83 -14.58
C VAL A 293 -0.07 5.61 -13.75
N LEU A 294 -0.25 6.43 -12.72
CA LEU A 294 -1.50 6.54 -11.97
C LEU A 294 -2.21 7.82 -12.39
N ALA A 295 -3.45 7.71 -12.86
CA ALA A 295 -4.27 8.84 -13.28
C ALA A 295 -5.46 9.00 -12.33
N GLY A 296 -5.68 10.22 -11.83
CA GLY A 296 -6.91 10.67 -11.22
C GLY A 296 -7.71 11.52 -12.21
N ILE A 297 -9.01 11.25 -12.34
CA ILE A 297 -9.87 11.84 -13.36
C ILE A 297 -11.13 12.39 -12.68
N ASN A 298 -11.49 13.63 -13.00
CA ASN A 298 -12.71 14.32 -12.60
C ASN A 298 -13.49 14.80 -13.83
N GLY A 299 -14.82 14.79 -13.72
CA GLY A 299 -15.75 15.19 -14.77
C GLY A 299 -16.33 16.60 -14.58
N ALA A 300 -17.35 16.93 -15.38
CA ALA A 300 -18.02 18.23 -15.32
C ALA A 300 -18.78 18.44 -14.00
N GLY A 301 -18.57 19.59 -13.36
CA GLY A 301 -19.18 19.94 -12.07
C GLY A 301 -18.37 19.53 -10.84
N GLU A 302 -17.23 18.87 -11.04
CA GLU A 302 -16.26 18.54 -9.99
C GLU A 302 -15.12 19.58 -9.95
N ARG A 303 -14.35 19.59 -8.86
CA ARG A 303 -13.25 20.55 -8.67
C ARG A 303 -12.02 20.16 -9.51
N ASP A 304 -11.24 21.15 -9.90
CA ASP A 304 -9.89 20.96 -10.45
C ASP A 304 -8.93 20.41 -9.37
N PHE A 305 -7.89 19.69 -9.83
CA PHE A 305 -6.85 19.16 -8.96
C PHE A 305 -5.83 20.23 -8.57
N VAL A 306 -5.49 20.30 -7.28
CA VAL A 306 -4.53 21.25 -6.71
C VAL A 306 -3.18 20.58 -6.40
N GLU A 307 -2.21 21.36 -5.92
CA GLU A 307 -0.87 20.86 -5.55
C GLU A 307 -0.92 19.78 -4.46
N GLU A 308 -1.81 19.95 -3.50
CA GLU A 308 -1.98 19.00 -2.39
C GLU A 308 -2.48 17.65 -2.91
N ASP A 309 -3.34 17.64 -3.94
CA ASP A 309 -3.80 16.41 -4.59
C ASP A 309 -2.65 15.68 -5.28
N GLU A 310 -1.71 16.42 -5.87
CA GLU A 310 -0.50 15.85 -6.48
C GLU A 310 0.37 15.15 -5.45
N GLN A 311 0.62 15.79 -4.31
CA GLN A 311 1.43 15.22 -3.24
C GLN A 311 0.78 13.97 -2.65
N LEU A 312 -0.54 14.00 -2.44
CA LEU A 312 -1.30 12.85 -1.96
C LEU A 312 -1.27 11.72 -2.99
N LEU A 313 -1.50 12.01 -4.27
CA LEU A 313 -1.51 10.99 -5.32
C LEU A 313 -0.12 10.40 -5.56
N MET A 314 0.96 11.18 -5.43
CA MET A 314 2.34 10.70 -5.44
C MET A 314 2.60 9.68 -4.32
N SER A 315 1.98 9.86 -3.14
CA SER A 315 2.09 8.87 -2.05
C SER A 315 1.39 7.54 -2.38
N VAL A 316 0.22 7.61 -3.02
CA VAL A 316 -0.53 6.44 -3.51
C VAL A 316 0.26 5.75 -4.64
N ALA A 317 0.84 6.54 -5.54
CA ALA A 317 1.68 6.07 -6.64
C ALA A 317 2.92 5.31 -6.15
N ALA A 318 3.59 5.77 -5.09
CA ALA A 318 4.73 5.08 -4.51
C ALA A 318 4.34 3.67 -3.98
N SER A 319 3.17 3.56 -3.36
CA SER A 319 2.64 2.26 -2.90
C SER A 319 2.29 1.35 -4.08
N ALA A 320 1.56 1.85 -5.07
CA ALA A 320 1.21 1.10 -6.26
C ALA A 320 2.46 0.66 -7.04
N ALA A 321 3.47 1.52 -7.17
CA ALA A 321 4.75 1.20 -7.80
C ALA A 321 5.48 0.06 -7.07
N THR A 322 5.46 0.05 -5.74
CA THR A 322 6.02 -1.04 -4.93
C THR A 322 5.28 -2.36 -5.16
N ALA A 323 3.94 -2.32 -5.19
CA ALA A 323 3.12 -3.51 -5.46
C ALA A 323 3.40 -4.09 -6.86
N VAL A 324 3.45 -3.23 -7.89
CA VAL A 324 3.80 -3.63 -9.27
C VAL A 324 5.20 -4.20 -9.36
N ALA A 325 6.20 -3.55 -8.74
CA ALA A 325 7.58 -4.03 -8.72
C ALA A 325 7.72 -5.40 -8.05
N THR A 326 7.01 -5.59 -6.93
CA THR A 326 7.02 -6.86 -6.18
C THR A 326 6.37 -7.98 -6.99
N ALA A 327 5.21 -7.73 -7.60
CA ALA A 327 4.54 -8.70 -8.46
C ALA A 327 5.40 -9.10 -9.66
N ARG A 328 6.03 -8.13 -10.35
CA ARG A 328 6.96 -8.40 -11.45
C ARG A 328 8.16 -9.23 -11.01
N SER A 329 8.73 -8.93 -9.83
CA SER A 329 9.87 -9.66 -9.28
C SER A 329 9.51 -11.12 -8.96
N VAL A 330 8.35 -11.35 -8.34
CA VAL A 330 7.84 -12.70 -8.04
C VAL A 330 7.57 -13.48 -9.32
N ALA A 331 6.94 -12.85 -10.32
CA ALA A 331 6.66 -13.49 -11.61
C ALA A 331 7.96 -13.88 -12.34
N ALA A 332 8.95 -12.99 -12.38
CA ALA A 332 10.25 -13.26 -12.99
C ALA A 332 11.01 -14.38 -12.26
N ALA A 333 10.98 -14.41 -10.92
CA ALA A 333 11.59 -15.47 -10.13
C ALA A 333 10.93 -16.82 -10.39
N ARG A 334 9.58 -16.88 -10.45
CA ARG A 334 8.84 -18.10 -10.78
C ARG A 334 9.20 -18.63 -12.17
N LEU A 335 9.29 -17.74 -13.18
CA LEU A 335 9.70 -18.14 -14.52
C LEU A 335 11.11 -18.72 -14.53
N ARG A 336 12.06 -18.06 -13.86
CA ARG A 336 13.44 -18.57 -13.75
C ARG A 336 13.50 -19.95 -13.11
N LEU A 337 12.86 -20.13 -11.96
CA LEU A 337 12.80 -21.42 -11.28
C LEU A 337 12.15 -22.50 -12.15
N SER A 338 11.09 -22.16 -12.88
CA SER A 338 10.45 -23.09 -13.82
C SER A 338 11.38 -23.49 -14.97
N VAL A 339 12.16 -22.55 -15.52
CA VAL A 339 13.12 -22.83 -16.59
C VAL A 339 14.27 -23.68 -16.06
N GLU A 340 14.83 -23.32 -14.90
CA GLU A 340 15.90 -24.08 -14.24
C GLU A 340 15.47 -25.51 -13.91
N ALA A 341 14.26 -25.69 -13.39
CA ALA A 341 13.70 -27.02 -13.13
C ALA A 341 13.55 -27.84 -14.42
N ALA A 342 13.11 -27.20 -15.52
CA ALA A 342 12.98 -27.86 -16.81
C ALA A 342 14.34 -28.23 -17.43
N ASP A 343 15.37 -27.38 -17.27
CA ASP A 343 16.73 -27.65 -17.74
C ASP A 343 17.40 -28.76 -16.92
N GLN A 344 17.26 -28.75 -15.60
CA GLN A 344 17.76 -29.83 -14.74
C GLN A 344 17.11 -31.17 -15.08
N ALA A 345 15.81 -31.18 -15.35
CA ALA A 345 15.11 -32.37 -15.78
C ALA A 345 15.65 -32.90 -17.12
N ARG A 346 15.81 -32.02 -18.13
CA ARG A 346 16.44 -32.37 -19.41
C ARG A 346 17.86 -32.92 -19.24
N ALA A 347 18.68 -32.33 -18.38
CA ALA A 347 20.05 -32.76 -18.13
C ALA A 347 20.16 -34.09 -17.36
N ARG A 348 19.16 -34.42 -16.51
CA ARG A 348 19.05 -35.75 -15.88
C ARG A 348 18.69 -36.80 -16.92
N TRP A 349 17.67 -36.56 -17.74
CA TRP A 349 17.24 -37.50 -18.76
C TRP A 349 18.31 -37.76 -19.81
N ALA A 350 19.03 -36.73 -20.25
CA ALA A 350 20.14 -36.90 -21.18
C ALA A 350 21.20 -37.87 -20.65
N ARG A 351 21.44 -37.89 -19.32
CA ARG A 351 22.37 -38.83 -18.67
C ARG A 351 21.78 -40.22 -18.53
N GLU A 352 20.55 -40.37 -18.03
CA GLU A 352 19.90 -41.68 -17.90
C GLU A 352 19.74 -42.40 -19.25
N LEU A 353 19.31 -41.67 -20.29
CA LEU A 353 19.23 -42.21 -21.65
C LEU A 353 20.61 -42.59 -22.20
N HIS A 354 21.62 -41.77 -21.94
CA HIS A 354 22.97 -42.02 -22.45
C HIS A 354 23.67 -43.17 -21.72
N ASP A 355 23.52 -43.28 -20.41
CA ASP A 355 24.32 -44.22 -19.62
C ASP A 355 23.65 -45.58 -19.52
N GLU A 356 22.33 -45.68 -19.32
CA GLU A 356 21.69 -46.99 -19.15
C GLU A 356 21.17 -47.55 -20.48
N THR A 357 20.47 -46.74 -21.27
CA THR A 357 19.82 -47.23 -22.50
C THR A 357 20.82 -47.54 -23.61
N LEU A 358 21.81 -46.66 -23.88
CA LEU A 358 22.82 -46.95 -24.91
C LEU A 358 23.70 -48.16 -24.54
N GLN A 359 23.98 -48.37 -23.25
CA GLN A 359 24.71 -49.55 -22.80
C GLN A 359 23.89 -50.82 -23.00
N GLY A 360 22.60 -50.81 -22.62
CA GLY A 360 21.68 -51.92 -22.84
C GLY A 360 21.55 -52.31 -24.33
N LEU A 361 21.39 -51.32 -25.21
CA LEU A 361 21.33 -51.52 -26.66
C LEU A 361 22.65 -52.02 -27.25
N THR A 362 23.78 -51.50 -26.76
CA THR A 362 25.11 -51.95 -27.20
C THR A 362 25.36 -53.41 -26.79
N GLY A 363 24.93 -53.80 -25.59
CA GLY A 363 24.97 -55.18 -25.11
C GLY A 363 24.15 -56.12 -25.98
N ALA A 364 22.90 -55.77 -26.31
CA ALA A 364 22.06 -56.56 -27.20
C ALA A 364 22.70 -56.74 -28.59
N ARG A 365 23.32 -55.68 -29.14
CA ARG A 365 24.05 -55.73 -30.41
C ARG A 365 25.27 -56.66 -30.34
N MET A 366 26.02 -56.64 -29.23
CA MET A 366 27.18 -57.52 -29.03
C MET A 366 26.77 -58.99 -28.95
N VAL A 367 25.69 -59.31 -28.22
CA VAL A 367 25.16 -60.69 -28.12
C VAL A 367 24.77 -61.24 -29.50
N LEU A 368 24.02 -60.46 -30.29
CA LEU A 368 23.67 -60.82 -31.66
C LEU A 368 24.90 -61.01 -32.55
N SER A 369 25.87 -60.09 -32.48
CA SER A 369 27.11 -60.17 -33.27
C SER A 369 27.94 -61.41 -32.93
N ALA A 370 27.99 -61.78 -31.65
CA ALA A 370 28.66 -62.99 -31.20
C ALA A 370 27.97 -64.26 -31.68
N GLY A 371 26.63 -64.27 -31.74
CA GLY A 371 25.86 -65.38 -32.33
C GLY A 371 26.12 -65.54 -33.84
N LEU A 372 26.15 -64.43 -34.58
CA LEU A 372 26.43 -64.41 -36.02
C LEU A 372 27.84 -64.92 -36.34
N ALA A 373 28.83 -64.61 -35.50
CA ALA A 373 30.22 -65.01 -35.70
C ALA A 373 30.49 -66.52 -35.51
N ARG A 374 29.55 -67.28 -34.94
CA ARG A 374 29.74 -68.72 -34.63
C ARG A 374 29.32 -69.65 -35.75
N GLU A 375 28.68 -69.15 -36.81
CA GLU A 375 28.18 -69.92 -37.97
C GLU A 375 27.32 -71.15 -37.59
N ASP A 376 26.76 -71.17 -36.38
CA ASP A 376 25.90 -72.22 -35.85
C ASP A 376 24.45 -71.72 -35.70
N PRO A 377 23.46 -72.31 -36.39
CA PRO A 377 22.06 -71.93 -36.30
C PRO A 377 21.49 -71.96 -34.87
N ALA A 378 21.95 -72.89 -34.02
CA ALA A 378 21.47 -73.00 -32.64
C ALA A 378 22.01 -71.85 -31.77
N ALA A 379 23.30 -71.54 -31.91
CA ALA A 379 23.93 -70.40 -31.22
C ALA A 379 23.34 -69.04 -31.66
N LEU A 380 23.05 -68.88 -32.95
CA LEU A 380 22.40 -67.67 -33.47
C LEU A 380 20.98 -67.51 -32.90
N ARG A 381 20.21 -68.61 -32.80
CA ARG A 381 18.86 -68.58 -32.23
C ARG A 381 18.87 -68.18 -30.75
N GLY A 382 19.77 -68.76 -29.96
CA GLY A 382 19.92 -68.38 -28.55
C GLY A 382 20.40 -66.93 -28.36
N ALA A 383 21.30 -66.45 -29.22
CA ALA A 383 21.72 -65.04 -29.21
C ALA A 383 20.58 -64.07 -29.60
N ALA A 384 19.73 -64.46 -30.56
CA ALA A 384 18.56 -63.67 -30.93
C ALA A 384 17.53 -63.59 -29.81
N GLU A 385 17.23 -64.71 -29.13
CA GLU A 385 16.32 -64.75 -27.97
C GLU A 385 16.83 -63.91 -26.80
N ALA A 386 18.13 -64.00 -26.50
CA ALA A 386 18.75 -63.18 -25.44
C ALA A 386 18.76 -61.68 -25.78
N ALA A 387 19.04 -61.32 -27.02
CA ALA A 387 18.99 -59.93 -27.45
C ALA A 387 17.57 -59.37 -27.47
N ASP A 388 16.57 -60.17 -27.88
CA ASP A 388 15.16 -59.78 -27.86
C ASP A 388 14.67 -59.53 -26.43
N ALA A 389 15.03 -60.40 -25.48
CA ALA A 389 14.73 -60.20 -24.06
C ALA A 389 15.38 -58.92 -23.50
N GLN A 390 16.63 -58.65 -23.87
CA GLN A 390 17.35 -57.44 -23.42
C GLN A 390 16.75 -56.17 -24.04
N LEU A 391 16.36 -56.21 -25.32
CA LEU A 391 15.63 -55.12 -25.96
C LEU A 391 14.26 -54.88 -25.31
N ALA A 392 13.53 -55.96 -24.96
CA ALA A 392 12.26 -55.85 -24.26
C ALA A 392 12.38 -55.19 -22.88
N GLU A 393 13.48 -55.46 -22.16
CA GLU A 393 13.79 -54.81 -20.88
C GLU A 393 14.11 -53.32 -21.05
N GLU A 394 14.97 -52.95 -22.00
CA GLU A 394 15.29 -51.54 -22.29
C GLU A 394 14.06 -50.76 -22.78
N MET A 395 13.19 -51.38 -23.58
CA MET A 395 11.91 -50.80 -23.96
C MET A 395 10.96 -50.61 -22.77
N ARG A 396 11.07 -51.43 -21.72
CA ARG A 396 10.25 -51.29 -20.50
C ARG A 396 10.77 -50.14 -19.64
N LYS A 397 12.08 -50.07 -19.41
CA LYS A 397 12.74 -48.95 -18.71
C LYS A 397 12.48 -47.60 -19.37
N LEU A 398 12.57 -47.53 -20.70
CA LEU A 398 12.22 -46.32 -21.46
C LEU A 398 10.75 -45.94 -21.27
N ARG A 399 9.84 -46.91 -21.26
CA ARG A 399 8.41 -46.66 -20.98
C ARG A 399 8.20 -46.13 -19.56
N ASP A 400 8.92 -46.67 -18.57
CA ASP A 400 8.84 -46.20 -17.19
C ASP A 400 9.39 -44.77 -17.04
N LEU A 401 10.51 -44.43 -17.68
CA LEU A 401 11.05 -43.06 -17.77
C LEU A 401 10.08 -42.09 -18.46
N ILE A 402 9.41 -42.53 -19.53
CA ILE A 402 8.36 -41.76 -20.21
C ILE A 402 7.12 -41.61 -19.32
N ALA A 403 6.83 -42.58 -18.46
CA ALA A 403 5.76 -42.48 -17.47
C ALA A 403 6.11 -41.53 -16.32
N GLU A 404 7.38 -41.36 -15.94
CA GLU A 404 7.80 -40.32 -14.99
C GLU A 404 7.69 -38.89 -15.57
N LEU A 405 7.64 -38.75 -16.90
CA LEU A 405 7.29 -37.50 -17.60
C LEU A 405 5.77 -37.19 -17.56
N ARG A 406 4.98 -37.97 -16.81
CA ARG A 406 3.54 -37.77 -16.68
C ARG A 406 3.27 -36.39 -16.07
N PRO A 407 2.41 -35.57 -16.69
CA PRO A 407 1.98 -34.31 -16.12
C PRO A 407 1.43 -34.51 -14.70
N ALA A 408 1.99 -33.82 -13.69
CA ALA A 408 1.56 -33.97 -12.29
C ALA A 408 0.03 -33.79 -12.09
N ALA A 409 -0.60 -32.98 -12.94
CA ALA A 409 -2.06 -32.81 -12.95
C ALA A 409 -2.83 -34.13 -13.16
N LEU A 410 -2.26 -35.12 -13.87
CA LEU A 410 -2.83 -36.46 -14.06
C LEU A 410 -2.68 -37.34 -12.81
N ASP A 411 -1.64 -37.15 -12.02
CA ASP A 411 -1.43 -37.86 -10.75
C ASP A 411 -2.36 -37.35 -9.66
N ASP A 412 -2.52 -36.03 -9.58
CA ASP A 412 -3.29 -35.37 -8.50
C ASP A 412 -4.81 -35.39 -8.75
N LEU A 413 -5.25 -35.24 -10.01
CA LEU A 413 -6.65 -34.96 -10.33
C LEU A 413 -7.32 -36.03 -11.21
N GLY A 414 -6.54 -36.90 -11.85
CA GLY A 414 -7.03 -37.84 -12.86
C GLY A 414 -7.32 -37.20 -14.22
N LEU A 415 -7.56 -38.04 -15.24
CA LEU A 415 -7.61 -37.61 -16.65
C LEU A 415 -8.64 -36.51 -16.94
N GLY A 416 -9.90 -36.72 -16.53
CA GLY A 416 -10.99 -35.78 -16.82
C GLY A 416 -10.72 -34.37 -16.29
N PRO A 417 -10.51 -34.20 -14.97
CA PRO A 417 -10.18 -32.90 -14.37
C PRO A 417 -8.88 -32.29 -14.91
N ALA A 418 -7.86 -33.10 -15.19
CA ALA A 418 -6.60 -32.63 -15.76
C ALA A 418 -6.80 -32.02 -17.17
N ILE A 419 -7.61 -32.67 -18.01
CA ILE A 419 -7.97 -32.18 -19.35
C ILE A 419 -8.81 -30.90 -19.26
N ALA A 420 -9.82 -30.86 -18.39
CA ALA A 420 -10.66 -29.67 -18.21
C ALA A 420 -9.82 -28.46 -17.75
N SER A 421 -8.89 -28.68 -16.81
CA SER A 421 -7.96 -27.67 -16.32
C SER A 421 -7.02 -27.17 -17.41
N LEU A 422 -6.49 -28.08 -18.24
CA LEU A 422 -5.64 -27.76 -19.37
C LEU A 422 -6.38 -26.91 -20.42
N ALA A 423 -7.60 -27.31 -20.79
CA ALA A 423 -8.41 -26.62 -21.78
C ALA A 423 -8.75 -25.18 -21.35
N LYS A 424 -9.16 -24.98 -20.10
CA LYS A 424 -9.41 -23.65 -19.53
C LYS A 424 -8.17 -22.75 -19.59
N ARG A 425 -7.00 -23.29 -19.25
CA ARG A 425 -5.74 -22.53 -19.34
C ARG A 425 -5.40 -22.13 -20.78
N GLN A 426 -5.53 -23.06 -21.73
CA GLN A 426 -5.22 -22.76 -23.14
C GLN A 426 -6.22 -21.77 -23.75
N ALA A 427 -7.50 -21.87 -23.40
CA ALA A 427 -8.51 -20.89 -23.78
C ALA A 427 -8.17 -19.48 -23.28
N ALA A 428 -7.75 -19.34 -22.02
CA ALA A 428 -7.33 -18.05 -21.46
C ALA A 428 -6.08 -17.47 -22.15
N ILE A 429 -5.14 -18.32 -22.56
CA ILE A 429 -3.93 -17.88 -23.29
C ILE A 429 -4.25 -17.48 -24.73
N GLY A 430 -5.09 -18.27 -25.42
CA GLY A 430 -5.42 -18.08 -26.84
C GLY A 430 -6.53 -17.09 -27.11
N GLY A 431 -7.32 -16.71 -26.09
CA GLY A 431 -8.45 -15.80 -26.25
C GLY A 431 -9.67 -16.43 -26.95
N PHE A 432 -9.81 -17.76 -26.93
CA PHE A 432 -10.93 -18.48 -27.56
C PHE A 432 -11.89 -19.09 -26.54
N ALA A 433 -13.15 -19.27 -26.93
CA ALA A 433 -14.13 -20.03 -26.16
C ALA A 433 -13.85 -21.53 -26.27
N VAL A 434 -14.01 -22.29 -25.18
CA VAL A 434 -13.81 -23.75 -25.21
C VAL A 434 -15.07 -24.49 -24.77
N GLU A 435 -15.57 -25.35 -25.65
CA GLU A 435 -16.66 -26.28 -25.36
C GLU A 435 -16.07 -27.63 -24.93
N LEU A 436 -16.41 -28.07 -23.71
CA LEU A 436 -15.83 -29.27 -23.09
C LEU A 436 -16.89 -30.33 -22.86
N ASP A 437 -16.66 -31.51 -23.43
CA ASP A 437 -17.45 -32.70 -23.21
C ASP A 437 -16.50 -33.87 -22.91
N VAL A 438 -16.37 -34.21 -21.62
CA VAL A 438 -15.37 -35.16 -21.12
C VAL A 438 -16.09 -36.23 -20.31
N GLU A 439 -16.39 -37.34 -20.96
CA GLU A 439 -17.06 -38.52 -20.43
C GLU A 439 -16.02 -39.62 -20.19
N VAL A 440 -15.31 -39.54 -19.06
CA VAL A 440 -14.32 -40.55 -18.64
C VAL A 440 -14.80 -41.16 -17.33
N GLU A 441 -15.03 -42.47 -17.31
CA GLU A 441 -15.56 -43.17 -16.13
C GLU A 441 -14.51 -43.24 -15.01
N SER A 442 -14.86 -42.75 -13.83
CA SER A 442 -13.99 -42.77 -12.64
C SER A 442 -13.67 -44.19 -12.14
N GLU A 443 -14.58 -45.13 -12.37
CA GLU A 443 -14.54 -46.48 -11.80
C GLU A 443 -13.69 -47.45 -12.64
N ARG A 444 -13.59 -47.22 -13.96
CA ARG A 444 -12.74 -48.00 -14.85
C ARG A 444 -11.50 -47.20 -15.24
N ARG A 445 -10.51 -47.22 -14.35
CA ARG A 445 -9.23 -46.55 -14.58
C ARG A 445 -8.56 -47.04 -15.86
N LEU A 446 -8.30 -46.10 -16.76
CA LEU A 446 -7.44 -46.28 -17.90
C LEU A 446 -6.03 -46.66 -17.42
N ASN A 447 -5.26 -47.39 -18.24
CA ASN A 447 -3.85 -47.59 -17.92
C ASN A 447 -3.09 -46.25 -18.06
N ARG A 448 -1.97 -46.12 -17.36
CA ARG A 448 -1.21 -44.86 -17.29
C ARG A 448 -0.75 -44.36 -18.67
N ASP A 449 -0.40 -45.29 -19.55
CA ASP A 449 0.09 -44.98 -20.89
C ASP A 449 -1.00 -44.36 -21.76
N THR A 450 -2.22 -44.92 -21.72
CA THR A 450 -3.39 -44.37 -22.43
C THR A 450 -3.78 -43.01 -21.87
N GLU A 451 -3.81 -42.82 -20.55
CA GLU A 451 -4.10 -41.50 -19.95
C GLU A 451 -3.10 -40.44 -20.39
N THR A 452 -1.82 -40.79 -20.37
CA THR A 452 -0.73 -39.90 -20.79
C THR A 452 -0.83 -39.59 -22.27
N ALA A 453 -1.11 -40.59 -23.12
CA ALA A 453 -1.30 -40.40 -24.56
C ALA A 453 -2.46 -39.46 -24.86
N VAL A 454 -3.65 -39.69 -24.25
CA VAL A 454 -4.83 -38.82 -24.42
C VAL A 454 -4.50 -37.39 -24.01
N TYR A 455 -3.97 -37.21 -22.78
CA TYR A 455 -3.66 -35.87 -22.27
C TYR A 455 -2.68 -35.12 -23.17
N ARG A 456 -1.61 -35.79 -23.61
CA ARG A 456 -0.57 -35.18 -24.41
C ARG A 456 -1.06 -34.86 -25.84
N ILE A 457 -1.93 -35.69 -26.43
CA ILE A 457 -2.55 -35.41 -27.73
C ILE A 457 -3.45 -34.17 -27.61
N VAL A 458 -4.29 -34.11 -26.57
CA VAL A 458 -5.14 -32.94 -26.28
C VAL A 458 -4.29 -31.69 -26.06
N GLN A 459 -3.21 -31.79 -25.29
CA GLN A 459 -2.28 -30.68 -25.03
C GLN A 459 -1.69 -30.11 -26.31
N GLU A 460 -1.21 -30.97 -27.20
CA GLU A 460 -0.58 -30.55 -28.45
C GLU A 460 -1.62 -29.95 -29.40
N ALA A 461 -2.82 -30.54 -29.50
CA ALA A 461 -3.90 -30.02 -30.32
C ALA A 461 -4.34 -28.61 -29.88
N LEU A 462 -4.55 -28.39 -28.56
CA LEU A 462 -4.89 -27.08 -28.01
C LEU A 462 -3.74 -26.05 -28.18
N SER A 463 -2.49 -26.49 -28.01
CA SER A 463 -1.30 -25.65 -28.23
C SER A 463 -1.21 -25.18 -29.69
N ASN A 464 -1.55 -26.05 -30.64
CA ASN A 464 -1.61 -25.70 -32.05
C ASN A 464 -2.72 -24.70 -32.35
N ALA A 465 -3.89 -24.84 -31.73
CA ALA A 465 -4.98 -23.87 -31.86
C ALA A 465 -4.53 -22.46 -31.39
N VAL A 466 -3.87 -22.36 -30.23
CA VAL A 466 -3.31 -21.09 -29.72
C VAL A 466 -2.29 -20.49 -30.68
N LYS A 467 -1.34 -21.29 -31.17
CA LYS A 467 -0.20 -20.78 -31.93
C LYS A 467 -0.53 -20.47 -33.39
N HIS A 468 -1.47 -21.19 -33.98
CA HIS A 468 -1.62 -21.26 -35.43
C HIS A 468 -3.03 -20.95 -35.92
N ALA A 469 -4.07 -21.24 -35.14
CA ALA A 469 -5.45 -21.20 -35.66
C ALA A 469 -6.07 -19.80 -35.65
N ARG A 470 -5.72 -18.94 -34.68
CA ARG A 470 -6.49 -17.70 -34.36
C ARG A 470 -7.99 -18.00 -34.24
N ALA A 471 -8.30 -19.13 -33.61
CA ALA A 471 -9.66 -19.62 -33.41
C ALA A 471 -10.45 -18.68 -32.51
N GLU A 472 -11.76 -18.57 -32.74
CA GLU A 472 -12.71 -17.95 -31.81
C GLU A 472 -13.30 -18.99 -30.86
N ALA A 473 -13.44 -20.24 -31.33
CA ALA A 473 -13.95 -21.36 -30.56
C ALA A 473 -13.21 -22.68 -30.82
N VAL A 474 -13.07 -23.47 -29.76
CA VAL A 474 -12.52 -24.82 -29.80
C VAL A 474 -13.47 -25.79 -29.10
N SER A 475 -13.81 -26.90 -29.76
CA SER A 475 -14.56 -28.00 -29.15
C SER A 475 -13.61 -29.15 -28.80
N LEU A 476 -13.70 -29.64 -27.56
CA LEU A 476 -12.94 -30.77 -27.06
C LEU A 476 -13.88 -31.84 -26.52
N ARG A 477 -13.88 -32.99 -27.19
CA ARG A 477 -14.62 -34.19 -26.76
C ARG A 477 -13.69 -35.32 -26.40
N VAL A 478 -13.91 -35.95 -25.26
CA VAL A 478 -13.21 -37.16 -24.83
C VAL A 478 -14.22 -38.13 -24.23
N THR A 479 -14.42 -39.27 -24.86
CA THR A 479 -15.39 -40.29 -24.42
C THR A 479 -14.69 -41.62 -24.22
N GLN A 480 -14.84 -42.19 -23.03
CA GLN A 480 -14.41 -43.53 -22.70
C GLN A 480 -15.55 -44.52 -22.99
N LEU A 481 -15.29 -45.47 -23.87
CA LEU A 481 -16.19 -46.58 -24.20
C LEU A 481 -15.65 -47.89 -23.61
N ALA A 482 -16.43 -48.96 -23.72
CA ALA A 482 -16.08 -50.26 -23.16
C ALA A 482 -14.78 -50.88 -23.73
N ASP A 483 -14.41 -50.55 -24.95
CA ASP A 483 -13.28 -51.16 -25.68
C ASP A 483 -12.28 -50.14 -26.24
N ARG A 484 -12.53 -48.84 -26.04
CA ARG A 484 -11.70 -47.75 -26.57
C ARG A 484 -11.92 -46.43 -25.87
N VAL A 485 -10.97 -45.52 -26.00
CA VAL A 485 -11.15 -44.08 -25.75
C VAL A 485 -11.18 -43.36 -27.09
N GLN A 486 -12.15 -42.49 -27.26
CA GLN A 486 -12.26 -41.60 -28.41
C GLN A 486 -12.01 -40.17 -27.97
N LEU A 487 -11.19 -39.44 -28.70
CA LEU A 487 -10.96 -38.02 -28.46
C LEU A 487 -11.04 -37.23 -29.78
N ALA A 488 -11.58 -36.02 -29.71
CA ALA A 488 -11.61 -35.09 -30.83
C ALA A 488 -11.42 -33.65 -30.33
N VAL A 489 -10.48 -32.95 -30.95
CA VAL A 489 -10.27 -31.51 -30.78
C VAL A 489 -10.53 -30.85 -32.11
N GLN A 490 -11.40 -29.85 -32.15
CA GLN A 490 -11.70 -29.10 -33.36
C GLN A 490 -11.70 -27.61 -33.08
N ASP A 491 -10.89 -26.87 -33.81
CA ASP A 491 -10.89 -25.41 -33.84
C ASP A 491 -11.58 -24.87 -35.09
N ASP A 492 -12.08 -23.65 -35.01
CA ASP A 492 -12.71 -22.90 -36.11
C ASP A 492 -11.75 -21.92 -36.80
N GLY A 493 -10.45 -22.08 -36.60
CA GLY A 493 -9.44 -21.16 -37.11
C GLY A 493 -9.08 -21.35 -38.58
N GLY A 494 -8.01 -20.69 -39.00
CA GLY A 494 -7.62 -20.55 -40.42
C GLY A 494 -7.06 -21.79 -41.13
N GLY A 495 -7.06 -22.96 -40.49
CA GLY A 495 -6.69 -24.24 -41.08
C GLY A 495 -5.30 -24.31 -41.75
N PHE A 496 -5.01 -25.46 -42.37
CA PHE A 496 -3.82 -25.66 -43.19
C PHE A 496 -4.01 -26.82 -44.17
N ASP A 497 -3.21 -26.85 -45.23
CA ASP A 497 -3.10 -28.03 -46.11
C ASP A 497 -2.21 -29.11 -45.42
N PRO A 498 -2.79 -30.27 -45.04
CA PRO A 498 -2.04 -31.34 -44.38
C PRO A 498 -0.91 -31.94 -45.22
N ASP A 499 -1.01 -31.86 -46.56
CA ASP A 499 -0.06 -32.46 -47.49
C ASP A 499 1.08 -31.48 -47.85
N ALA A 500 0.84 -30.17 -47.79
CA ALA A 500 1.84 -29.13 -48.01
C ALA A 500 2.73 -28.85 -46.77
N VAL A 501 2.21 -29.08 -45.56
CA VAL A 501 2.99 -28.94 -44.34
C VAL A 501 3.81 -30.21 -44.12
N ARG A 502 5.14 -30.12 -44.33
CA ARG A 502 6.08 -31.14 -43.84
C ARG A 502 5.80 -31.35 -42.34
N ALA A 503 5.18 -32.48 -41.98
CA ALA A 503 4.57 -32.71 -40.68
C ALA A 503 5.43 -32.13 -39.54
N GLY A 504 5.00 -30.99 -39.00
CA GLY A 504 5.71 -30.34 -37.89
C GLY A 504 5.87 -31.32 -36.74
N PHE A 505 6.93 -31.15 -35.94
CA PHE A 505 7.27 -32.07 -34.84
C PHE A 505 6.06 -32.39 -33.93
N GLY A 506 5.11 -31.45 -33.75
CA GLY A 506 3.86 -31.66 -33.02
C GLY A 506 2.91 -32.71 -33.60
N LEU A 507 2.64 -32.67 -34.92
CA LEU A 507 1.73 -33.63 -35.58
C LEU A 507 2.32 -35.04 -35.62
N THR A 508 3.63 -35.13 -35.92
CA THR A 508 4.37 -36.40 -35.91
C THR A 508 4.35 -37.01 -34.51
N GLY A 509 4.67 -36.22 -33.49
CA GLY A 509 4.65 -36.69 -32.11
C GLY A 509 3.26 -37.13 -31.63
N MET A 510 2.17 -36.50 -32.09
CA MET A 510 0.81 -36.95 -31.78
C MET A 510 0.47 -38.30 -32.42
N ARG A 511 0.85 -38.51 -33.69
CA ARG A 511 0.64 -39.79 -34.40
C ARG A 511 1.43 -40.92 -33.75
N GLU A 512 2.69 -40.69 -33.41
CA GLU A 512 3.54 -41.67 -32.72
C GLU A 512 2.96 -42.05 -31.36
N ARG A 513 2.51 -41.07 -30.55
CA ARG A 513 1.87 -41.34 -29.25
C ARG A 513 0.59 -42.16 -29.39
N ALA A 514 -0.25 -41.85 -30.37
CA ALA A 514 -1.45 -42.65 -30.63
C ALA A 514 -1.07 -44.08 -31.02
N LEU A 515 -0.06 -44.26 -31.88
CA LEU A 515 0.42 -45.57 -32.32
C LEU A 515 1.03 -46.40 -31.16
N LEU A 516 1.83 -45.77 -30.30
CA LEU A 516 2.42 -46.41 -29.12
C LEU A 516 1.37 -46.88 -28.12
N ALA A 517 0.24 -46.19 -28.03
CA ALA A 517 -0.92 -46.62 -27.26
C ALA A 517 -1.82 -47.64 -28.01
N GLY A 518 -1.35 -48.21 -29.13
CA GLY A 518 -2.08 -49.16 -29.96
C GLY A 518 -3.23 -48.56 -30.78
N GLY A 519 -3.33 -47.23 -30.82
CA GLY A 519 -4.41 -46.48 -31.45
C GLY A 519 -4.09 -45.89 -32.80
N ARG A 520 -5.01 -45.05 -33.28
CA ARG A 520 -4.90 -44.30 -34.54
C ARG A 520 -5.31 -42.85 -34.33
N LEU A 521 -4.68 -41.96 -35.09
CA LEU A 521 -4.95 -40.53 -35.09
C LEU A 521 -5.16 -40.03 -36.52
N TRP A 522 -6.18 -39.20 -36.69
CA TRP A 522 -6.55 -38.54 -37.94
C TRP A 522 -6.50 -37.03 -37.73
N VAL A 523 -5.96 -36.33 -38.73
CA VAL A 523 -5.97 -34.87 -38.80
C VAL A 523 -6.70 -34.51 -40.08
N THR A 524 -7.74 -33.70 -39.95
CA THR A 524 -8.50 -33.16 -41.08
C THR A 524 -8.41 -31.64 -40.99
N SER A 525 -7.86 -31.01 -42.01
CA SER A 525 -7.75 -29.56 -42.11
C SER A 525 -7.79 -29.15 -43.58
N ALA A 526 -8.16 -27.90 -43.83
CA ALA A 526 -8.09 -27.27 -45.14
C ALA A 526 -7.70 -25.80 -44.95
N GLU A 527 -6.94 -25.23 -45.87
CA GLU A 527 -6.56 -23.81 -45.79
C GLU A 527 -7.81 -22.90 -45.76
N GLY A 528 -7.90 -22.05 -44.76
CA GLY A 528 -9.08 -21.20 -44.49
C GLY A 528 -10.28 -21.92 -43.84
N GLY A 529 -10.16 -23.21 -43.52
CA GLY A 529 -11.21 -24.02 -42.87
C GLY A 529 -10.81 -24.57 -41.50
N PRO A 530 -11.74 -25.21 -40.77
CA PRO A 530 -11.46 -25.69 -39.41
C PRO A 530 -10.41 -26.80 -39.41
N THR A 531 -9.65 -26.91 -38.32
CA THR A 531 -8.76 -28.05 -38.06
C THR A 531 -9.40 -29.00 -37.06
N ARG A 532 -9.42 -30.29 -37.39
CA ARG A 532 -9.89 -31.37 -36.51
C ARG A 532 -8.81 -32.42 -36.31
N VAL A 533 -8.46 -32.65 -35.05
CA VAL A 533 -7.58 -33.75 -34.60
C VAL A 533 -8.45 -34.76 -33.87
N ALA A 534 -8.53 -35.99 -34.38
CA ALA A 534 -9.30 -37.07 -33.79
C ALA A 534 -8.43 -38.30 -33.55
N ALA A 535 -8.59 -38.99 -32.42
CA ALA A 535 -7.89 -40.23 -32.14
C ALA A 535 -8.78 -41.27 -31.46
N VAL A 536 -8.47 -42.53 -31.72
CA VAL A 536 -9.10 -43.70 -31.11
C VAL A 536 -8.01 -44.59 -30.54
N LEU A 537 -8.05 -44.83 -29.23
CA LEU A 537 -7.09 -45.67 -28.51
C LEU A 537 -7.82 -46.91 -27.98
N PRO A 538 -7.39 -48.14 -28.30
CA PRO A 538 -8.05 -49.34 -27.80
C PRO A 538 -7.84 -49.51 -26.30
N LEU A 539 -8.83 -50.09 -25.62
CA LEU A 539 -8.72 -50.53 -24.24
C LEU A 539 -8.72 -52.05 -24.19
N PRO A 540 -7.79 -52.67 -23.44
CA PRO A 540 -7.85 -54.10 -23.22
C PRO A 540 -9.17 -54.47 -22.51
N PRO A 541 -9.77 -55.62 -22.84
CA PRO A 541 -10.99 -56.09 -22.19
C PRO A 541 -10.77 -56.24 -20.69
N VAL A 542 -11.81 -55.94 -19.90
CA VAL A 542 -11.80 -56.08 -18.44
C VAL A 542 -11.63 -57.56 -18.10
N GLY A 543 -10.41 -58.00 -17.83
CA GLY A 543 -10.15 -59.40 -17.49
C GLY A 543 -8.75 -59.97 -17.74
N GLN A 544 -7.81 -59.26 -18.37
CA GLN A 544 -6.43 -59.76 -18.49
C GLN A 544 -5.42 -58.68 -18.10
N ARG A 545 -5.04 -58.68 -16.82
CA ARG A 545 -3.70 -58.26 -16.41
C ARG A 545 -2.84 -59.52 -16.46
N GLY A 546 -2.01 -59.63 -17.50
CA GLY A 546 -0.83 -60.49 -17.52
C GLY A 546 0.35 -59.71 -17.00
#